data_AF-A0AAJ0D5F3-F1
#
_entry.id   AF-A0AAJ0D5F3-F1
#
_cell.length_a   1.000
_cell.length_b   1.000
_cell.length_c   1.000
_cell.angle_alpha   90.00
_cell.angle_beta   90.00
_cell.angle_gamma   90.00
#
_symmetry.space_group_name_H-M   'P 1'
#
loop_
_entity.id
_entity.type
_entity.pdbx_description
1 polymer ?
#
loop_
_entity_poly.entity_id
_entity_poly.type
_entity_poly.pdbx_seq_one_letter_code
_entity_poly.pdbx_strand_id
1 'polypeptide(L)'
;MTVPTFSMAERDRRWSETRKFMEMQNVDALLIFGEHEDAGPAPFAFDIWFTNGRPGTTVVFPKVGDPVSLFPMSLFSMDHMESCRRGDVMWIPAENIRNSRDSSTLAAVLNETGLAKGTIGVVGLEPYPPWHMEGILPYTLWNNILKQFPYAHFKPVAHALARLVMPQSQEETAVVRHTASIGDAMARAMVETAGPGVSESEVYAAGMAAGFSRGAVPSPMHFWSGPEPVASGWPQWGYRPQAPRTLQDGDVIRAEVFCNFGGRHTQHQVLIAIGEVHQDLERAARVARAIYDAGIQGLRPGRRFGDVVDEMLKPMEGAGGWVFGPPVHGLNPLIALSSFPGNVEVDGIEHYPALSDHPTILADMKLVPGETIIVTGSNTGLGKEAARHFARLGASKIILGVRNSEAGEVGSRTLVAAAVSGPESHGKYMSDAKVNDDALSNFVRSADGKRASEKVWKELREILETIAPSVTNSI
;
A
#
# COMPACT_ATOMS: atom_id res chain seq x y z
N MET A 1 24.82 2.49 -9.76
CA MET A 1 23.49 2.90 -10.28
C MET A 1 23.25 4.33 -9.87
N THR A 2 22.56 5.12 -10.69
CA THR A 2 22.12 6.47 -10.32
C THR A 2 21.11 6.39 -9.18
N VAL A 3 21.23 7.27 -8.19
CA VAL A 3 20.27 7.37 -7.08
C VAL A 3 18.93 7.89 -7.62
N PRO A 4 17.79 7.22 -7.36
CA PRO A 4 16.49 7.71 -7.81
C PRO A 4 16.06 8.96 -7.03
N THR A 5 15.44 9.91 -7.72
CA THR A 5 15.01 11.21 -7.17
C THR A 5 13.59 11.54 -7.61
N PHE A 6 12.97 12.52 -6.94
CA PHE A 6 11.68 13.06 -7.35
C PHE A 6 11.83 14.33 -8.19
N SER A 7 11.18 14.38 -9.34
CA SER A 7 11.23 15.52 -10.26
C SER A 7 10.13 16.56 -9.98
N MET A 8 10.23 17.71 -10.65
CA MET A 8 9.14 18.69 -10.70
C MET A 8 7.91 18.15 -11.43
N ALA A 9 8.10 17.23 -12.39
CA ALA A 9 6.97 16.61 -13.08
C ALA A 9 6.18 15.69 -12.14
N GLU A 10 6.86 14.98 -11.25
CA GLU A 10 6.20 14.19 -10.20
C GLU A 10 5.47 15.07 -9.19
N ARG A 11 6.06 16.20 -8.79
CA ARG A 11 5.38 17.22 -7.98
C ARG A 11 4.07 17.66 -8.66
N ASP A 12 4.17 18.09 -9.91
CA ASP A 12 3.03 18.63 -10.67
C ASP A 12 1.92 17.59 -10.84
N ARG A 13 2.29 16.32 -11.08
CA ARG A 13 1.34 15.19 -11.10
C ARG A 13 0.61 15.05 -9.77
N ARG A 14 1.34 14.94 -8.65
CA ARG A 14 0.75 14.76 -7.31
C ARG A 14 -0.14 15.93 -6.91
N TRP A 15 0.29 17.16 -7.21
CA TRP A 15 -0.49 18.36 -6.94
C TRP A 15 -1.75 18.42 -7.83
N SER A 16 -1.67 18.01 -9.09
CA SER A 16 -2.84 17.91 -9.98
C SER A 16 -3.85 16.87 -9.49
N GLU A 17 -3.37 15.69 -9.09
CA GLU A 17 -4.20 14.62 -8.51
C GLU A 17 -4.86 15.05 -7.20
N THR A 18 -4.13 15.78 -6.38
CA THR A 18 -4.64 16.38 -5.14
C THR A 18 -5.80 17.33 -5.43
N ARG A 19 -5.68 18.22 -6.42
CA ARG A 19 -6.78 19.13 -6.78
C ARG A 19 -8.01 18.38 -7.28
N LYS A 20 -7.84 17.34 -8.11
CA LYS A 20 -8.95 16.46 -8.53
C LYS A 20 -9.61 15.78 -7.33
N PHE A 21 -8.81 15.30 -6.39
CA PHE A 21 -9.31 14.74 -5.13
C PHE A 21 -10.12 15.75 -4.32
N MET A 22 -9.64 16.99 -4.21
CA MET A 22 -10.34 18.06 -3.51
C MET A 22 -11.69 18.40 -4.17
N GLU A 23 -11.74 18.41 -5.50
CA GLU A 23 -12.99 18.56 -6.26
C GLU A 23 -13.97 17.43 -5.94
N MET A 24 -13.53 16.17 -5.98
CA MET A 24 -14.35 15.01 -5.65
C MET A 24 -14.84 15.02 -4.19
N GLN A 25 -14.02 15.52 -3.27
CA GLN A 25 -14.37 15.60 -1.84
C GLN A 25 -15.16 16.86 -1.47
N ASN A 26 -15.36 17.77 -2.42
CA ASN A 26 -15.96 19.09 -2.24
C ASN A 26 -15.30 19.91 -1.12
N VAL A 27 -13.98 20.06 -1.18
CA VAL A 27 -13.18 20.85 -0.23
C VAL A 27 -12.39 21.96 -0.94
N ASP A 28 -12.24 23.09 -0.26
CA ASP A 28 -11.53 24.30 -0.72
C ASP A 28 -10.03 24.26 -0.36
N ALA A 29 -9.65 23.43 0.61
CA ALA A 29 -8.26 23.18 0.98
C ALA A 29 -8.10 21.81 1.65
N LEU A 30 -6.86 21.34 1.71
CA LEU A 30 -6.45 20.29 2.63
C LEU A 30 -5.57 20.88 3.75
N LEU A 31 -5.78 20.40 4.97
CA LEU A 31 -4.91 20.59 6.12
C LEU A 31 -4.31 19.24 6.48
N ILE A 32 -3.01 19.08 6.27
CA ILE A 32 -2.29 17.82 6.45
C ILE A 32 -1.33 17.93 7.61
N PHE A 33 -1.48 17.07 8.62
CA PHE A 33 -0.57 16.99 9.75
C PHE A 33 0.43 15.85 9.55
N GLY A 34 1.73 16.16 9.48
CA GLY A 34 2.80 15.16 9.50
C GLY A 34 3.32 14.90 10.92
N GLU A 35 3.67 13.66 11.20
CA GLU A 35 4.37 13.22 12.40
C GLU A 35 5.87 13.47 12.33
N HIS A 36 6.51 13.57 13.48
CA HIS A 36 7.95 13.81 13.62
C HIS A 36 8.81 12.78 12.86
N GLU A 37 9.97 13.24 12.40
CA GLU A 37 10.89 12.49 11.53
C GLU A 37 11.47 11.21 12.16
N ASP A 38 11.43 11.08 13.49
CA ASP A 38 11.91 9.94 14.26
C ASP A 38 10.79 9.02 14.78
N ALA A 39 9.58 9.08 14.20
CA ALA A 39 8.40 8.30 14.61
C ALA A 39 8.47 6.77 14.36
N GLY A 40 9.66 6.19 14.46
CA GLY A 40 9.87 4.76 14.35
C GLY A 40 9.53 4.21 12.95
N PRO A 41 9.21 2.92 12.85
CA PRO A 41 8.75 2.34 11.59
C PRO A 41 7.31 2.75 11.29
N ALA A 42 7.04 3.04 10.01
CA ALA A 42 5.72 3.36 9.48
C ALA A 42 5.06 4.64 10.06
N PRO A 43 5.73 5.80 9.92
CA PRO A 43 5.27 7.08 10.46
C PRO A 43 3.99 7.60 9.78
N PHE A 44 3.22 8.44 10.48
CA PHE A 44 2.12 9.21 9.87
C PHE A 44 2.69 10.37 9.04
N ALA A 45 3.21 10.06 7.85
CA ALA A 45 3.92 11.00 6.97
C ALA A 45 3.13 11.30 5.68
N PHE A 46 1.89 11.79 5.79
CA PHE A 46 1.13 12.20 4.61
C PHE A 46 1.68 13.50 3.98
N ASP A 47 2.40 14.31 4.75
CA ASP A 47 2.99 15.58 4.31
C ASP A 47 4.04 15.41 3.20
N ILE A 48 4.80 14.31 3.21
CA ILE A 48 5.80 14.00 2.17
C ILE A 48 5.19 13.58 0.82
N TRP A 49 3.88 13.45 0.72
CA TRP A 49 3.22 13.36 -0.59
C TRP A 49 3.21 14.73 -1.29
N PHE A 50 3.09 15.81 -0.52
CA PHE A 50 2.91 17.18 -1.01
C PHE A 50 4.22 17.96 -1.04
N THR A 51 5.20 17.54 -0.24
CA THR A 51 6.54 18.12 -0.15
C THR A 51 7.59 17.06 -0.43
N ASN A 52 8.80 17.47 -0.82
CA ASN A 52 9.97 16.60 -0.85
C ASN A 52 11.03 17.02 0.18
N GLY A 53 10.60 17.75 1.21
CA GLY A 53 11.44 18.17 2.33
C GLY A 53 11.40 17.18 3.48
N ARG A 54 11.99 17.60 4.61
CA ARG A 54 11.97 16.84 5.87
C ARG A 54 10.52 16.53 6.33
N PRO A 55 10.19 15.28 6.71
CA PRO A 55 8.88 14.91 7.23
C PRO A 55 8.59 15.59 8.57
N GLY A 56 7.31 15.70 8.92
CA GLY A 56 6.86 16.28 10.18
C GLY A 56 6.40 17.72 10.08
N THR A 57 5.99 18.14 8.90
CA THR A 57 5.43 19.48 8.66
C THR A 57 3.90 19.47 8.74
N THR A 58 3.29 20.65 8.95
CA THR A 58 1.86 20.84 8.67
C THR A 58 1.72 21.50 7.30
N VAL A 59 1.00 20.89 6.36
CA VAL A 59 0.79 21.45 5.02
C VAL A 59 -0.63 21.98 4.89
N VAL A 60 -0.78 23.21 4.42
CA VAL A 60 -2.05 23.76 3.93
C VAL A 60 -2.00 23.76 2.42
N PHE A 61 -2.83 22.95 1.77
CA PHE A 61 -2.90 22.82 0.32
C PHE A 61 -4.20 23.49 -0.18
N PRO A 62 -4.15 24.74 -0.69
CA PRO A 62 -5.35 25.44 -1.15
C PRO A 62 -5.79 24.97 -2.55
N LYS A 63 -7.09 25.10 -2.86
CA LYS A 63 -7.66 24.76 -4.18
C LYS A 63 -7.11 25.63 -5.31
N VAL A 64 -6.61 26.83 -5.00
CA VAL A 64 -5.93 27.74 -5.93
C VAL A 64 -4.63 28.21 -5.28
N GLY A 65 -3.54 28.22 -6.06
CA GLY A 65 -2.21 28.62 -5.57
C GLY A 65 -1.42 27.46 -4.95
N ASP A 66 -0.18 27.75 -4.59
CA ASP A 66 0.77 26.74 -4.13
C ASP A 66 0.56 26.39 -2.64
N PRO A 67 0.89 25.15 -2.22
CA PRO A 67 0.81 24.76 -0.81
C PRO A 67 1.76 25.58 0.07
N VAL A 68 1.34 25.79 1.33
CA VAL A 68 2.12 26.41 2.39
C VAL A 68 2.54 25.32 3.40
N SER A 69 3.82 25.25 3.73
CA SER A 69 4.35 24.30 4.72
C SER A 69 4.76 25.01 6.00
N LEU A 70 4.23 24.54 7.13
CA LEU A 70 4.47 25.06 8.46
C LEU A 70 5.46 24.13 9.16
N PHE A 71 6.63 24.66 9.46
CA PHE A 71 7.73 23.92 10.06
C PHE A 71 7.62 23.88 11.59
N PRO A 72 7.94 22.74 12.23
CA PRO A 72 7.96 22.65 13.69
C PRO A 72 8.93 23.61 14.36
N MET A 73 10.08 23.85 13.72
CA MET A 73 11.16 24.67 14.26
C MET A 73 12.12 25.13 13.15
N SER A 74 12.98 26.10 13.48
CA SER A 74 13.92 26.72 12.53
C SER A 74 14.93 25.75 11.89
N LEU A 75 15.22 24.59 12.51
CA LEU A 75 16.07 23.55 11.94
C LEU A 75 15.60 23.10 10.55
N PHE A 76 14.29 23.08 10.30
CA PHE A 76 13.70 22.71 9.01
C PHE A 76 13.97 23.77 7.94
N SER A 77 13.97 25.05 8.30
CA SER A 77 14.35 26.12 7.36
C SER A 77 15.82 26.08 7.02
N MET A 78 16.68 25.78 7.99
CA MET A 78 18.11 25.61 7.73
C MET A 78 18.39 24.41 6.82
N ASP A 79 17.66 23.31 7.00
CA ASP A 79 17.69 22.13 6.12
C ASP A 79 17.24 22.48 4.69
N HIS A 80 16.10 23.16 4.54
CA HIS A 80 15.61 23.61 3.23
C HIS A 80 16.58 24.55 2.53
N MET A 81 17.13 25.53 3.26
CA MET A 81 18.11 26.48 2.74
C MET A 81 19.40 25.79 2.29
N GLU A 82 19.91 24.84 3.07
CA GLU A 82 21.13 24.10 2.73
C GLU A 82 20.90 23.20 1.51
N SER A 83 19.75 22.54 1.41
CA SER A 83 19.36 21.75 0.25
C SER A 83 19.31 22.62 -1.02
N CYS A 84 18.67 23.80 -0.95
CA CYS A 84 18.68 24.77 -2.05
C CYS A 84 20.10 25.20 -2.45
N ARG A 85 20.98 25.47 -1.48
CA ARG A 85 22.38 25.87 -1.73
C ARG A 85 23.20 24.77 -2.40
N ARG A 86 22.84 23.51 -2.17
CA ARG A 86 23.46 22.33 -2.81
C ARG A 86 22.90 22.07 -4.20
N GLY A 87 21.88 22.79 -4.63
CA GLY A 87 21.23 22.64 -5.93
C GLY A 87 20.11 21.59 -5.93
N ASP A 88 19.62 21.18 -4.76
CA ASP A 88 18.48 20.28 -4.67
C ASP A 88 17.21 20.99 -5.14
N VAL A 89 16.36 20.25 -5.84
CA VAL A 89 15.06 20.73 -6.29
C VAL A 89 14.11 20.69 -5.10
N MET A 90 13.67 21.85 -4.60
CA MET A 90 12.68 21.92 -3.51
C MET A 90 11.27 22.21 -4.07
N TRP A 91 10.28 21.41 -3.69
CA TRP A 91 8.91 21.53 -4.20
C TRP A 91 8.16 22.73 -3.62
N ILE A 92 8.40 23.03 -2.33
CA ILE A 92 7.82 24.19 -1.64
C ILE A 92 8.80 25.35 -1.75
N PRO A 93 8.42 26.48 -2.35
CA PRO A 93 9.28 27.65 -2.42
C PRO A 93 9.39 28.33 -1.05
N ALA A 94 10.48 29.08 -0.82
CA ALA A 94 10.82 29.61 0.50
C ALA A 94 9.75 30.59 1.05
N GLU A 95 9.10 31.36 0.19
CA GLU A 95 8.01 32.27 0.51
C GLU A 95 6.74 31.56 1.04
N ASN A 96 6.61 30.26 0.76
CA ASN A 96 5.51 29.41 1.21
C ASN A 96 5.86 28.61 2.46
N ILE A 97 6.93 28.96 3.16
CA ILE A 97 7.32 28.34 4.43
C ILE A 97 6.91 29.25 5.59
N ARG A 98 6.49 28.65 6.71
CA ARG A 98 6.30 29.33 7.99
C ARG A 98 7.13 28.64 9.07
N ASN A 99 7.86 29.41 9.88
CA ASN A 99 8.77 28.90 10.93
C ASN A 99 8.07 28.59 12.26
N SER A 100 6.84 28.10 12.19
CA SER A 100 6.09 27.54 13.31
C SER A 100 4.91 26.75 12.74
N ARG A 101 4.46 25.74 13.46
CA ARG A 101 3.22 24.99 13.18
C ARG A 101 2.18 25.10 14.29
N ASP A 102 2.30 26.08 15.17
CA ASP A 102 1.32 26.35 16.23
C ASP A 102 -0.03 26.85 15.67
N SER A 103 -1.05 26.91 16.54
CA SER A 103 -2.39 27.34 16.14
C SER A 103 -2.45 28.80 15.66
N SER A 104 -1.57 29.68 16.11
CA SER A 104 -1.58 31.09 15.69
C SER A 104 -1.05 31.25 14.26
N THR A 105 0.02 30.52 13.93
CA THR A 105 0.62 30.51 12.60
C THR A 105 -0.30 29.82 11.60
N LEU A 106 -0.91 28.69 11.99
CA LEU A 106 -1.93 28.03 11.18
C LEU A 106 -3.14 28.94 10.94
N ALA A 107 -3.63 29.64 11.96
CA ALA A 107 -4.72 30.59 11.79
C ALA A 107 -4.37 31.75 10.85
N ALA A 108 -3.15 32.29 10.92
CA ALA A 108 -2.69 33.30 9.98
C ALA A 108 -2.74 32.78 8.54
N VAL A 109 -2.24 31.58 8.28
CA VAL A 109 -2.28 30.95 6.95
C VAL A 109 -3.72 30.72 6.45
N LEU A 110 -4.63 30.24 7.31
CA LEU A 110 -6.04 30.06 6.94
C LEU A 110 -6.73 31.39 6.60
N ASN A 111 -6.36 32.49 7.26
CA ASN A 111 -6.85 33.83 6.90
C ASN A 111 -6.25 34.35 5.59
N GLU A 112 -4.92 34.23 5.42
CA GLU A 112 -4.19 34.64 4.20
C GLU A 112 -4.72 33.94 2.95
N THR A 113 -5.12 32.67 3.09
CA THR A 113 -5.65 31.84 2.00
C THR A 113 -7.17 31.97 1.81
N GLY A 114 -7.85 32.82 2.59
CA GLY A 114 -9.28 33.05 2.47
C GLY A 114 -10.16 31.88 2.94
N LEU A 115 -9.62 30.97 3.75
CA LEU A 115 -10.28 29.74 4.19
C LEU A 115 -11.11 29.90 5.47
N ALA A 116 -11.26 31.13 5.99
CA ALA A 116 -11.95 31.39 7.25
C ALA A 116 -13.43 30.94 7.29
N LYS A 117 -14.04 30.75 6.12
CA LYS A 117 -15.41 30.24 5.92
C LYS A 117 -15.47 29.08 4.92
N GLY A 118 -14.31 28.50 4.58
CA GLY A 118 -14.20 27.46 3.57
C GLY A 118 -14.51 26.07 4.13
N THR A 119 -14.62 25.09 3.24
CA THR A 119 -14.66 23.67 3.58
C THR A 119 -13.25 23.09 3.49
N ILE A 120 -12.70 22.60 4.60
CA ILE A 120 -11.31 22.16 4.69
C ILE A 120 -11.28 20.66 4.98
N GLY A 121 -10.68 19.89 4.08
CA GLY A 121 -10.36 18.48 4.31
C GLY A 121 -9.19 18.36 5.28
N VAL A 122 -9.32 17.57 6.34
CA VAL A 122 -8.30 17.43 7.39
C VAL A 122 -7.74 16.01 7.40
N VAL A 123 -6.43 15.90 7.32
CA VAL A 123 -5.68 14.64 7.44
C VAL A 123 -5.02 14.62 8.82
N GLY A 124 -5.45 13.67 9.65
CA GLY A 124 -4.98 13.51 11.04
C GLY A 124 -6.08 13.52 12.11
N LEU A 125 -7.36 13.69 11.74
CA LEU A 125 -8.51 13.53 12.65
C LEU A 125 -9.00 12.09 12.75
N GLU A 126 -8.77 11.27 11.73
CA GLU A 126 -9.22 9.88 11.68
C GLU A 126 -8.27 8.95 12.44
N PRO A 127 -8.79 7.82 12.97
CA PRO A 127 -7.97 6.76 13.50
C PRO A 127 -6.91 6.27 12.50
N TYR A 128 -5.70 6.07 13.02
CA TYR A 128 -4.56 5.51 12.33
C TYR A 128 -3.92 4.41 13.20
N PRO A 129 -4.53 3.21 13.25
CA PRO A 129 -4.04 2.11 14.07
C PRO A 129 -2.68 1.57 13.55
N PRO A 130 -1.84 1.01 14.43
CA PRO A 130 -2.07 0.85 15.88
C PRO A 130 -1.68 2.07 16.73
N TRP A 131 -0.98 3.05 16.15
CA TRP A 131 -0.29 4.10 16.91
C TRP A 131 -1.17 5.29 17.31
N HIS A 132 -2.16 5.65 16.48
CA HIS A 132 -3.02 6.82 16.73
C HIS A 132 -4.50 6.47 16.60
N MET A 133 -5.04 5.74 17.58
CA MET A 133 -6.44 5.30 17.59
C MET A 133 -7.47 6.45 17.53
N GLU A 134 -7.07 7.67 17.89
CA GLU A 134 -7.92 8.87 17.90
C GLU A 134 -7.41 9.98 16.95
N GLY A 135 -6.54 9.62 16.00
CA GLY A 135 -5.84 10.57 15.16
C GLY A 135 -4.64 11.21 15.84
N ILE A 136 -3.91 12.05 15.10
CA ILE A 136 -2.61 12.62 15.50
C ILE A 136 -2.68 14.11 15.83
N LEU A 137 -3.81 14.76 15.53
CA LEU A 137 -3.92 16.22 15.59
C LEU A 137 -3.91 16.71 17.06
N PRO A 138 -2.98 17.61 17.46
CA PRO A 138 -2.87 18.00 18.87
C PRO A 138 -4.12 18.72 19.39
N TYR A 139 -4.67 18.24 20.51
CA TYR A 139 -5.93 18.73 21.09
C TYR A 139 -5.99 20.26 21.29
N THR A 140 -4.94 20.85 21.87
CA THR A 140 -4.91 22.30 22.14
C THR A 140 -4.86 23.11 20.85
N LEU A 141 -4.06 22.68 19.87
CA LEU A 141 -4.00 23.31 18.55
C LEU A 141 -5.36 23.26 17.89
N TRP A 142 -5.98 22.07 17.86
CA TRP A 142 -7.26 21.85 17.20
C TRP A 142 -8.38 22.72 17.77
N ASN A 143 -8.50 22.75 19.11
CA ASN A 143 -9.50 23.58 19.77
C ASN A 143 -9.32 25.07 19.51
N ASN A 144 -8.08 25.55 19.42
CA ASN A 144 -7.82 26.93 19.10
C ASN A 144 -8.25 27.28 17.66
N ILE A 145 -8.02 26.37 16.71
CA ILE A 145 -8.48 26.54 15.32
C ILE A 145 -10.01 26.54 15.25
N LEU A 146 -10.69 25.57 15.89
CA LEU A 146 -12.16 25.53 15.91
C LEU A 146 -12.78 26.79 16.52
N LYS A 147 -12.19 27.33 17.59
CA LYS A 147 -12.66 28.58 18.23
C LYS A 147 -12.48 29.81 17.33
N GLN A 148 -11.37 29.88 16.60
CA GLN A 148 -11.07 31.03 15.73
C GLN A 148 -11.83 30.99 14.41
N PHE A 149 -12.17 29.81 13.91
CA PHE A 149 -12.87 29.61 12.64
C PHE A 149 -14.22 28.90 12.81
N PRO A 150 -15.17 29.48 13.57
CA PRO A 150 -16.46 28.84 13.84
C PRO A 150 -17.36 28.70 12.60
N TYR A 151 -16.99 29.35 11.49
CA TYR A 151 -17.71 29.33 10.23
C TYR A 151 -17.01 28.50 9.15
N ALA A 152 -15.83 27.94 9.43
CA ALA A 152 -15.19 26.99 8.53
C ALA A 152 -15.75 25.58 8.77
N HIS A 153 -15.86 24.80 7.71
CA HIS A 153 -16.34 23.41 7.78
C HIS A 153 -15.16 22.45 7.66
N PHE A 154 -14.79 21.79 8.74
CA PHE A 154 -13.70 20.82 8.74
C PHE A 154 -14.23 19.40 8.53
N LYS A 155 -13.65 18.66 7.58
CA LYS A 155 -14.07 17.31 7.19
C LYS A 155 -12.88 16.35 7.24
N PRO A 156 -12.95 15.21 7.93
CA PRO A 156 -11.91 14.18 7.84
C PRO A 156 -11.82 13.60 6.42
N VAL A 157 -10.61 13.45 5.88
CA VAL A 157 -10.36 12.94 4.51
C VAL A 157 -9.14 12.02 4.38
N ALA A 158 -8.47 11.67 5.48
CA ALA A 158 -7.25 10.88 5.52
C ALA A 158 -7.42 9.52 4.84
N HIS A 159 -8.47 8.74 5.15
CA HIS A 159 -8.65 7.41 4.55
C HIS A 159 -8.93 7.48 3.04
N ALA A 160 -9.71 8.48 2.61
CA ALA A 160 -9.96 8.73 1.19
C ALA A 160 -8.69 9.16 0.45
N LEU A 161 -7.88 10.02 1.07
CA LEU A 161 -6.58 10.44 0.53
C LEU A 161 -5.60 9.27 0.49
N ALA A 162 -5.59 8.40 1.49
CA ALA A 162 -4.75 7.21 1.53
C ALA A 162 -4.96 6.34 0.29
N ARG A 163 -6.21 6.19 -0.18
CA ARG A 163 -6.55 5.50 -1.44
C ARG A 163 -5.99 6.17 -2.70
N LEU A 164 -5.82 7.49 -2.68
CA LEU A 164 -5.15 8.24 -3.76
C LEU A 164 -3.63 8.03 -3.74
N VAL A 165 -3.02 7.98 -2.55
CA VAL A 165 -1.56 7.91 -2.36
C VAL A 165 -1.02 6.49 -2.57
N MET A 166 -1.83 5.46 -2.29
CA MET A 166 -1.40 4.05 -2.38
C MET A 166 -0.84 3.64 -3.76
N PRO A 167 -1.45 3.99 -4.90
CA PRO A 167 -0.87 3.71 -6.21
C PRO A 167 0.39 4.53 -6.46
N GLN A 168 1.53 3.86 -6.61
CA GLN A 168 2.84 4.49 -6.77
C GLN A 168 3.14 4.82 -8.23
N SER A 169 3.75 5.99 -8.49
CA SER A 169 4.29 6.36 -9.80
C SER A 169 5.56 5.59 -10.15
N GLN A 170 6.09 5.82 -11.36
CA GLN A 170 7.37 5.24 -11.78
C GLN A 170 8.54 5.74 -10.93
N GLU A 171 8.58 7.04 -10.59
CA GLU A 171 9.63 7.61 -9.75
C GLU A 171 9.54 7.05 -8.32
N GLU A 172 8.33 6.95 -7.78
CA GLU A 172 8.11 6.35 -6.45
C GLU A 172 8.53 4.88 -6.41
N THR A 173 8.13 4.11 -7.41
CA THR A 173 8.51 2.71 -7.55
C THR A 173 10.04 2.57 -7.68
N ALA A 174 10.72 3.48 -8.37
CA ALA A 174 12.17 3.47 -8.49
C ALA A 174 12.86 3.68 -7.13
N VAL A 175 12.37 4.64 -6.33
CA VAL A 175 12.87 4.86 -4.96
C VAL A 175 12.58 3.63 -4.09
N VAL A 176 11.37 3.08 -4.12
CA VAL A 176 10.99 1.89 -3.33
C VAL A 176 11.83 0.66 -3.69
N ARG A 177 12.11 0.42 -4.97
CA ARG A 177 13.00 -0.67 -5.42
C ARG A 177 14.43 -0.46 -4.92
N HIS A 178 14.91 0.78 -4.94
CA HIS A 178 16.23 1.09 -4.39
C HIS A 178 16.25 0.83 -2.88
N THR A 179 15.26 1.32 -2.12
CA THR A 179 15.09 1.04 -0.69
C THR A 179 15.03 -0.46 -0.41
N ALA A 180 14.26 -1.23 -1.18
CA ALA A 180 14.13 -2.68 -1.02
C ALA A 180 15.47 -3.39 -1.23
N SER A 181 16.25 -2.98 -2.25
CA SER A 181 17.57 -3.55 -2.49
C SER A 181 18.56 -3.32 -1.33
N ILE A 182 18.39 -2.22 -0.59
CA ILE A 182 19.17 -1.96 0.63
C ILE A 182 18.68 -2.86 1.76
N GLY A 183 17.37 -2.99 1.95
CA GLY A 183 16.78 -3.90 2.93
C GLY A 183 17.17 -5.37 2.71
N ASP A 184 17.22 -5.84 1.46
CA ASP A 184 17.76 -7.15 1.09
C ASP A 184 19.21 -7.31 1.55
N ALA A 185 20.04 -6.27 1.37
CA ALA A 185 21.43 -6.30 1.81
C ALA A 185 21.57 -6.28 3.34
N MET A 186 20.66 -5.60 4.05
CA MET A 186 20.59 -5.65 5.52
C MET A 186 20.26 -7.06 5.99
N ALA A 187 19.23 -7.69 5.43
CA ALA A 187 18.83 -9.05 5.76
C ALA A 187 19.96 -10.07 5.48
N ARG A 188 20.66 -9.95 4.34
CA ARG A 188 21.82 -10.80 4.02
C ARG A 188 22.95 -10.64 5.03
N ALA A 189 23.29 -9.41 5.41
CA ALA A 189 24.33 -9.16 6.41
C ALA A 189 24.00 -9.79 7.77
N MET A 190 22.71 -9.79 8.15
CA MET A 190 22.25 -10.50 9.35
C MET A 190 22.47 -12.00 9.22
N VAL A 191 22.04 -12.61 8.11
CA VAL A 191 22.20 -14.06 7.85
C VAL A 191 23.67 -14.47 7.84
N GLU A 192 24.54 -13.69 7.19
CA GLU A 192 25.98 -13.95 7.11
C GLU A 192 26.70 -13.84 8.45
N THR A 193 26.16 -13.03 9.38
CA THR A 193 26.74 -12.83 10.72
C THR A 193 26.21 -13.83 11.74
N ALA A 194 24.96 -14.28 11.59
CA ALA A 194 24.30 -15.13 12.56
C ALA A 194 24.93 -16.53 12.67
N GLY A 195 25.14 -17.00 13.89
CA GLY A 195 25.66 -18.34 14.15
C GLY A 195 25.73 -18.67 15.65
N PRO A 196 25.91 -19.96 16.02
CA PRO A 196 26.09 -20.34 17.42
C PRO A 196 27.28 -19.60 18.05
N GLY A 197 27.09 -19.06 19.25
CA GLY A 197 28.11 -18.27 19.96
C GLY A 197 28.16 -16.78 19.59
N VAL A 198 27.41 -16.34 18.57
CA VAL A 198 27.32 -14.93 18.18
C VAL A 198 26.30 -14.19 19.05
N SER A 199 26.59 -12.96 19.45
CA SER A 199 25.63 -12.14 20.22
C SER A 199 24.51 -11.59 19.32
N GLU A 200 23.28 -11.51 19.84
CA GLU A 200 22.16 -10.88 19.14
C GLU A 200 22.48 -9.46 18.65
N SER A 201 23.24 -8.68 19.45
CA SER A 201 23.61 -7.32 19.10
C SER A 201 24.59 -7.24 17.93
N GLU A 202 25.42 -8.26 17.72
CA GLU A 202 26.34 -8.33 16.57
C GLU A 202 25.56 -8.52 15.26
N VAL A 203 24.58 -9.43 15.26
CA VAL A 203 23.69 -9.64 14.12
C VAL A 203 22.85 -8.39 13.84
N TYR A 204 22.29 -7.78 14.89
CA TYR A 204 21.54 -6.53 14.78
C TYR A 204 22.41 -5.40 14.19
N ALA A 205 23.64 -5.25 14.69
CA ALA A 205 24.59 -4.24 14.21
C ALA A 205 24.98 -4.47 12.75
N ALA A 206 25.19 -5.71 12.32
CA ALA A 206 25.51 -6.03 10.93
C ALA A 206 24.42 -5.58 9.96
N GLY A 207 23.15 -5.86 10.29
CA GLY A 207 22.00 -5.40 9.50
C GLY A 207 21.92 -3.87 9.43
N MET A 208 22.01 -3.19 10.57
CA MET A 208 21.97 -1.72 10.62
C MET A 208 23.14 -1.07 9.86
N ALA A 209 24.36 -1.59 10.04
CA ALA A 209 25.55 -1.09 9.35
C ALA A 209 25.44 -1.27 7.83
N ALA A 210 24.87 -2.38 7.36
CA ALA A 210 24.62 -2.60 5.95
C ALA A 210 23.64 -1.58 5.35
N GLY A 211 22.63 -1.16 6.12
CA GLY A 211 21.69 -0.11 5.72
C GLY A 211 22.36 1.26 5.64
N PHE A 212 23.00 1.69 6.74
CA PHE A 212 23.65 3.01 6.82
C PHE A 212 24.77 3.17 5.78
N SER A 213 25.59 2.14 5.56
CA SER A 213 26.66 2.17 4.55
C SER A 213 26.15 2.32 3.12
N ARG A 214 24.86 2.05 2.88
CA ARG A 214 24.19 2.21 1.58
C ARG A 214 23.31 3.47 1.50
N GLY A 215 23.40 4.35 2.50
CA GLY A 215 22.70 5.64 2.51
C GLY A 215 21.24 5.59 2.96
N ALA A 216 20.75 4.44 3.44
CA ALA A 216 19.47 4.39 4.13
C ALA A 216 19.58 4.93 5.55
N VAL A 217 18.44 5.32 6.13
CA VAL A 217 18.31 5.68 7.55
C VAL A 217 17.25 4.75 8.18
N PRO A 218 17.60 3.48 8.45
CA PRO A 218 16.66 2.47 8.92
C PRO A 218 16.06 2.83 10.29
N SER A 219 14.78 2.55 10.49
CA SER A 219 14.18 2.55 11.84
C SER A 219 14.67 1.34 12.63
N PRO A 220 14.58 1.34 13.99
CA PRO A 220 14.94 0.18 14.79
C PRO A 220 14.18 -1.08 14.36
N MET A 221 14.91 -2.18 14.13
CA MET A 221 14.34 -3.45 13.67
C MET A 221 13.55 -4.13 14.78
N HIS A 222 12.52 -4.88 14.40
CA HIS A 222 12.01 -5.91 15.32
C HIS A 222 13.00 -7.07 15.35
N PHE A 223 13.33 -7.57 16.53
CA PHE A 223 14.37 -8.59 16.69
C PHE A 223 14.17 -9.41 17.96
N TRP A 224 13.89 -10.70 17.79
CA TRP A 224 13.78 -11.68 18.87
C TRP A 224 14.44 -12.99 18.47
N SER A 225 15.15 -13.62 19.40
CA SER A 225 15.77 -14.92 19.17
C SER A 225 15.43 -15.95 20.25
N GLY A 226 15.59 -17.22 19.90
CA GLY A 226 15.44 -18.36 20.80
C GLY A 226 14.97 -19.60 20.06
N PRO A 227 14.75 -20.72 20.76
CA PRO A 227 14.23 -21.92 20.12
C PRO A 227 12.79 -21.71 19.64
N GLU A 228 11.98 -20.95 20.39
CA GLU A 228 10.55 -20.73 20.10
C GLU A 228 10.13 -19.28 20.46
N PRO A 229 10.65 -18.24 19.75
CA PRO A 229 10.36 -16.86 20.08
C PRO A 229 8.93 -16.48 19.67
N VAL A 230 8.09 -16.18 20.66
CA VAL A 230 6.68 -15.75 20.44
C VAL A 230 6.58 -14.24 20.21
N ALA A 231 7.45 -13.46 20.85
CA ALA A 231 7.38 -12.01 20.81
C ALA A 231 7.76 -11.42 19.44
N SER A 232 7.23 -10.22 19.18
CA SER A 232 7.64 -9.32 18.10
C SER A 232 7.86 -7.93 18.70
N GLY A 233 8.74 -7.13 18.11
CA GLY A 233 9.04 -5.79 18.61
C GLY A 233 10.53 -5.54 18.76
N TRP A 234 10.87 -4.41 19.36
CA TRP A 234 12.25 -4.00 19.62
C TRP A 234 13.02 -5.08 20.41
N PRO A 235 14.35 -5.16 20.23
CA PRO A 235 15.16 -6.05 21.02
C PRO A 235 15.07 -5.71 22.52
N GLN A 236 15.00 -6.74 23.36
CA GLN A 236 14.76 -6.57 24.80
C GLN A 236 15.77 -5.64 25.50
N TRP A 237 17.05 -5.70 25.10
CA TRP A 237 18.11 -4.85 25.66
C TRP A 237 17.96 -3.37 25.31
N GLY A 238 17.06 -3.01 24.38
CA GLY A 238 16.74 -1.63 24.05
C GLY A 238 15.84 -0.93 25.07
N TYR A 239 15.08 -1.68 25.88
CA TYR A 239 14.14 -1.13 26.86
C TYR A 239 14.16 -1.84 28.21
N ARG A 240 14.98 -2.88 28.37
CA ARG A 240 15.30 -3.53 29.64
C ARG A 240 16.81 -3.46 29.88
N PRO A 241 17.26 -3.23 31.12
CA PRO A 241 18.68 -3.22 31.46
C PRO A 241 19.24 -4.66 31.52
N GLN A 242 19.31 -5.32 30.38
CA GLN A 242 19.83 -6.68 30.22
C GLN A 242 20.82 -6.75 29.07
N ALA A 243 21.75 -7.70 29.13
CA ALA A 243 22.65 -7.97 28.01
C ALA A 243 21.88 -8.63 26.84
N PRO A 244 22.30 -8.41 25.59
CA PRO A 244 21.85 -9.22 24.46
C PRO A 244 22.22 -10.68 24.67
N ARG A 245 21.38 -11.61 24.23
CA ARG A 245 21.61 -13.04 24.34
C ARG A 245 22.75 -13.48 23.41
N THR A 246 23.37 -14.60 23.73
CA THR A 246 24.24 -15.33 22.79
C THR A 246 23.42 -16.42 22.11
N LEU A 247 23.42 -16.42 20.77
CA LEU A 247 22.70 -17.38 19.94
C LEU A 247 23.25 -18.79 20.15
N GLN A 248 22.36 -19.78 20.17
CA GLN A 248 22.68 -21.20 20.33
C GLN A 248 22.27 -21.99 19.08
N ASP A 249 22.87 -23.16 18.89
CA ASP A 249 22.38 -24.13 17.90
C ASP A 249 20.92 -24.50 18.21
N GLY A 250 20.08 -24.52 17.19
CA GLY A 250 18.63 -24.73 17.30
C GLY A 250 17.81 -23.46 17.58
N ASP A 251 18.43 -22.30 17.78
CA ASP A 251 17.70 -21.03 17.83
C ASP A 251 17.20 -20.62 16.44
N VAL A 252 16.17 -19.78 16.43
CA VAL A 252 15.79 -18.95 15.29
C VAL A 252 15.85 -17.48 15.70
N ILE A 253 16.18 -16.60 14.75
CA ILE A 253 15.96 -15.16 14.86
C ILE A 253 14.70 -14.83 14.07
N ARG A 254 13.71 -14.23 14.72
CA ARG A 254 12.55 -13.61 14.08
C ARG A 254 12.78 -12.10 14.05
N ALA A 255 12.87 -11.53 12.84
CA ALA A 255 13.13 -10.11 12.68
C ALA A 255 12.27 -9.46 11.60
N GLU A 256 11.99 -8.17 11.80
CA GLU A 256 11.45 -7.28 10.78
C GLU A 256 12.45 -6.17 10.50
N VAL A 257 12.94 -6.14 9.27
CA VAL A 257 13.96 -5.21 8.82
C VAL A 257 13.29 -4.03 8.13
N PHE A 258 13.31 -2.87 8.78
CA PHE A 258 12.73 -1.63 8.26
C PHE A 258 13.79 -0.79 7.56
N CYS A 259 13.75 -0.71 6.23
CA CYS A 259 14.65 0.15 5.48
C CYS A 259 13.91 1.39 5.00
N ASN A 260 14.52 2.56 5.19
CA ASN A 260 14.00 3.85 4.74
C ASN A 260 15.06 4.59 3.91
N PHE A 261 14.68 5.02 2.71
CA PHE A 261 15.50 5.83 1.82
C PHE A 261 14.60 6.80 1.04
N GLY A 262 14.99 8.07 0.95
CA GLY A 262 14.24 9.08 0.20
C GLY A 262 12.78 9.25 0.68
N GLY A 263 12.52 9.02 1.98
CA GLY A 263 11.18 9.05 2.56
C GLY A 263 10.29 7.86 2.17
N ARG A 264 10.87 6.78 1.59
CA ARG A 264 10.14 5.56 1.25
C ARG A 264 10.60 4.40 2.09
N HIS A 265 9.61 3.72 2.67
CA HIS A 265 9.80 2.61 3.59
C HIS A 265 9.60 1.27 2.89
N THR A 266 10.40 0.29 3.31
CA THR A 266 10.24 -1.12 2.97
C THR A 266 10.41 -1.96 4.23
N GLN A 267 9.77 -3.12 4.26
CA GLN A 267 9.80 -4.03 5.39
C GLN A 267 10.11 -5.43 4.87
N HIS A 268 11.14 -6.05 5.44
CA HIS A 268 11.54 -7.41 5.10
C HIS A 268 11.38 -8.25 6.37
N GLN A 269 10.40 -9.14 6.37
CA GLN A 269 10.28 -10.13 7.43
C GLN A 269 11.23 -11.29 7.15
N VAL A 270 12.08 -11.60 8.11
CA VAL A 270 13.05 -12.70 8.00
C VAL A 270 12.96 -13.61 9.22
N LEU A 271 13.13 -14.89 8.96
CA LEU A 271 13.36 -15.91 9.98
C LEU A 271 14.69 -16.59 9.64
N ILE A 272 15.67 -16.45 10.54
CA ILE A 272 17.04 -16.94 10.34
C ILE A 272 17.24 -18.14 11.28
N ALA A 273 17.42 -19.33 10.72
CA ALA A 273 17.76 -20.52 11.48
C ALA A 273 19.23 -20.50 11.91
N ILE A 274 19.50 -20.85 13.16
CA ILE A 274 20.85 -20.96 13.73
C ILE A 274 21.21 -22.43 13.84
N GLY A 275 21.98 -22.94 12.88
CA GLY A 275 22.36 -24.35 12.81
C GLY A 275 21.16 -25.26 12.54
N GLU A 276 21.05 -26.37 13.27
CA GLU A 276 19.98 -27.36 13.10
C GLU A 276 18.76 -27.03 13.97
N VAL A 277 17.65 -26.60 13.36
CA VAL A 277 16.41 -26.22 14.07
C VAL A 277 15.43 -27.39 14.18
N HIS A 278 14.52 -27.33 15.17
CA HIS A 278 13.50 -28.36 15.35
C HIS A 278 12.60 -28.53 14.10
N GLN A 279 12.18 -29.77 13.80
CA GLN A 279 11.36 -30.07 12.61
C GLN A 279 10.02 -29.32 12.57
N ASP A 280 9.48 -28.95 13.74
CA ASP A 280 8.27 -28.15 13.83
C ASP A 280 8.48 -26.72 13.32
N LEU A 281 9.67 -26.12 13.53
CA LEU A 281 10.03 -24.81 13.00
C LEU A 281 10.17 -24.87 11.48
N GLU A 282 10.76 -25.96 10.95
CA GLU A 282 10.78 -26.17 9.51
C GLU A 282 9.38 -26.36 8.92
N ARG A 283 8.49 -27.08 9.64
CA ARG A 283 7.09 -27.23 9.23
C ARG A 283 6.39 -25.87 9.22
N ALA A 284 6.56 -25.06 10.26
CA ALA A 284 6.02 -23.71 10.34
C ALA A 284 6.55 -22.82 9.21
N ALA A 285 7.85 -22.90 8.88
CA ALA A 285 8.45 -22.16 7.77
C ALA A 285 7.85 -22.57 6.41
N ARG A 286 7.57 -23.87 6.19
CA ARG A 286 6.87 -24.34 4.97
C ARG A 286 5.44 -23.81 4.89
N VAL A 287 4.72 -23.75 6.01
CA VAL A 287 3.37 -23.15 6.07
C VAL A 287 3.43 -21.65 5.81
N ALA A 288 4.34 -20.91 6.45
CA ALA A 288 4.57 -19.50 6.19
C ALA A 288 4.89 -19.21 4.72
N ARG A 289 5.69 -20.07 4.08
CA ARG A 289 5.96 -19.97 2.65
C ARG A 289 4.70 -20.19 1.79
N ALA A 290 3.86 -21.16 2.14
CA ALA A 290 2.60 -21.40 1.44
C ALA A 290 1.61 -20.23 1.59
N ILE A 291 1.54 -19.61 2.78
CA ILE A 291 0.76 -18.37 3.02
C ILE A 291 1.26 -17.25 2.10
N TYR A 292 2.57 -17.03 2.03
CA TYR A 292 3.18 -16.03 1.16
C TYR A 292 2.87 -16.29 -0.33
N ASP A 293 3.04 -17.53 -0.79
CA ASP A 293 2.78 -17.90 -2.18
C ASP A 293 1.30 -17.75 -2.55
N ALA A 294 0.38 -18.09 -1.64
CA ALA A 294 -1.05 -17.83 -1.80
C ALA A 294 -1.34 -16.34 -1.96
N GLY A 295 -0.70 -15.48 -1.17
CA GLY A 295 -0.79 -14.02 -1.30
C GLY A 295 -0.30 -13.52 -2.66
N ILE A 296 0.89 -13.95 -3.10
CA ILE A 296 1.46 -13.57 -4.41
C ILE A 296 0.58 -14.04 -5.58
N GLN A 297 -0.06 -15.21 -5.46
CA GLN A 297 -1.01 -15.70 -6.45
C GLN A 297 -2.33 -14.92 -6.41
N GLY A 298 -2.79 -14.57 -5.21
CA GLY A 298 -4.05 -13.87 -4.97
C GLY A 298 -4.02 -12.39 -5.35
N LEU A 299 -2.88 -11.71 -5.23
CA LEU A 299 -2.72 -10.30 -5.62
C LEU A 299 -2.86 -10.13 -7.13
N ARG A 300 -4.09 -9.90 -7.60
CA ARG A 300 -4.42 -9.68 -9.00
C ARG A 300 -5.44 -8.55 -9.17
N PRO A 301 -5.31 -7.77 -10.26
CA PRO A 301 -6.41 -6.96 -10.82
C PRO A 301 -7.82 -7.49 -10.56
N GLY A 302 -8.70 -6.66 -10.00
CA GLY A 302 -10.13 -6.94 -9.81
C GLY A 302 -10.49 -7.64 -8.50
N ARG A 303 -9.54 -8.21 -7.77
CA ARG A 303 -9.79 -8.92 -6.51
C ARG A 303 -9.87 -7.98 -5.32
N ARG A 304 -10.62 -8.32 -4.28
CA ARG A 304 -10.62 -7.54 -3.03
C ARG A 304 -9.44 -7.96 -2.15
N PHE A 305 -8.90 -7.03 -1.37
CA PHE A 305 -7.88 -7.38 -0.37
C PHE A 305 -8.38 -8.41 0.64
N GLY A 306 -9.65 -8.33 1.06
CA GLY A 306 -10.27 -9.35 1.92
C GLY A 306 -10.18 -10.76 1.33
N ASP A 307 -10.55 -10.94 0.05
CA ASP A 307 -10.49 -12.26 -0.61
C ASP A 307 -9.06 -12.82 -0.69
N VAL A 308 -8.06 -11.95 -0.84
CA VAL A 308 -6.64 -12.34 -0.85
C VAL A 308 -6.19 -12.77 0.54
N VAL A 309 -6.56 -12.02 1.57
CA VAL A 309 -6.25 -12.36 2.96
C VAL A 309 -6.88 -13.70 3.34
N ASP A 310 -8.15 -13.92 3.00
CA ASP A 310 -8.84 -15.18 3.27
C ASP A 310 -8.14 -16.37 2.59
N GLU A 311 -7.59 -16.19 1.39
CA GLU A 311 -6.79 -17.21 0.72
C GLU A 311 -5.42 -17.44 1.36
N MET A 312 -4.77 -16.36 1.82
CA MET A 312 -3.51 -16.44 2.54
C MET A 312 -3.65 -17.24 3.83
N LEU A 313 -4.81 -17.20 4.49
CA LEU A 313 -5.02 -17.89 5.77
C LEU A 313 -5.35 -19.39 5.63
N LYS A 314 -5.80 -19.87 4.46
CA LYS A 314 -6.14 -21.30 4.26
C LYS A 314 -5.00 -22.29 4.58
N PRO A 315 -3.74 -22.05 4.15
CA PRO A 315 -2.63 -22.95 4.50
C PRO A 315 -2.35 -23.01 6.00
N MET A 316 -2.57 -21.90 6.72
CA MET A 316 -2.44 -21.83 8.18
C MET A 316 -3.51 -22.68 8.86
N GLU A 317 -4.78 -22.47 8.49
CA GLU A 317 -5.92 -23.22 9.04
C GLU A 317 -5.75 -24.73 8.85
N GLY A 318 -5.34 -25.15 7.65
CA GLY A 318 -5.09 -26.57 7.34
C GLY A 318 -3.93 -27.19 8.14
N ALA A 319 -3.04 -26.36 8.70
CA ALA A 319 -1.94 -26.79 9.54
C ALA A 319 -2.24 -26.71 11.04
N GLY A 320 -3.43 -26.25 11.44
CA GLY A 320 -3.77 -25.98 12.85
C GLY A 320 -2.91 -24.87 13.47
N GLY A 321 -2.42 -23.93 12.64
CA GLY A 321 -1.61 -22.80 13.11
C GLY A 321 -2.43 -21.55 13.40
N TRP A 322 -1.75 -20.55 13.94
CA TRP A 322 -2.28 -19.19 14.14
C TRP A 322 -1.32 -18.16 13.54
N VAL A 323 -1.81 -16.94 13.32
CA VAL A 323 -1.00 -15.81 12.86
C VAL A 323 -1.12 -14.65 13.83
N PHE A 324 -0.03 -13.90 13.99
CA PHE A 324 -0.03 -12.65 14.74
C PHE A 324 0.23 -11.50 13.78
N GLY A 325 -0.71 -10.56 13.75
CA GLY A 325 -0.64 -9.37 12.91
C GLY A 325 -1.23 -9.54 11.52
N PRO A 326 -1.18 -8.47 10.70
CA PRO A 326 -1.87 -8.39 9.43
C PRO A 326 -1.09 -9.13 8.33
N PRO A 327 -1.69 -10.09 7.61
CA PRO A 327 -1.03 -10.72 6.46
C PRO A 327 -0.66 -9.74 5.34
N VAL A 328 -1.39 -8.63 5.19
CA VAL A 328 -1.14 -7.61 4.16
C VAL A 328 -1.43 -6.20 4.69
N HIS A 329 -0.50 -5.27 4.44
CA HIS A 329 -0.72 -3.84 4.68
C HIS A 329 0.07 -2.97 3.69
N GLY A 330 -0.36 -1.72 3.52
CA GLY A 330 0.41 -0.69 2.83
C GLY A 330 1.57 -0.20 3.69
N LEU A 331 2.60 0.40 3.07
CA LEU A 331 3.74 1.02 3.76
C LEU A 331 4.01 2.48 3.33
N ASN A 332 3.48 2.90 2.19
CA ASN A 332 3.74 4.22 1.59
C ASN A 332 2.44 4.81 1.03
N PRO A 333 1.41 5.07 1.86
CA PRO A 333 1.48 5.22 3.32
C PRO A 333 1.15 3.91 4.05
N LEU A 334 1.47 3.82 5.36
CA LEU A 334 1.03 2.68 6.16
C LEU A 334 -0.49 2.72 6.28
N ILE A 335 -1.14 1.62 5.89
CA ILE A 335 -2.58 1.42 6.03
C ILE A 335 -2.77 -0.08 6.23
N ALA A 336 -3.44 -0.48 7.30
CA ALA A 336 -3.84 -1.87 7.48
C ALA A 336 -4.86 -2.26 6.40
N LEU A 337 -4.57 -3.34 5.66
CA LEU A 337 -5.44 -3.89 4.61
C LEU A 337 -5.95 -5.30 4.98
N SER A 338 -5.72 -5.73 6.21
CA SER A 338 -6.10 -7.03 6.75
C SER A 338 -6.41 -6.96 8.25
N SER A 339 -7.03 -8.00 8.78
CA SER A 339 -7.35 -8.16 10.20
C SER A 339 -6.10 -8.35 11.05
N PHE A 340 -6.25 -8.12 12.36
CA PHE A 340 -5.28 -8.56 13.38
C PHE A 340 -6.01 -9.58 14.26
N PRO A 341 -5.88 -10.87 13.98
CA PRO A 341 -6.52 -11.88 14.81
C PRO A 341 -5.79 -12.01 16.14
N GLY A 342 -6.56 -12.14 17.23
CA GLY A 342 -6.12 -12.28 18.61
C GLY A 342 -6.03 -13.73 19.08
N ASN A 343 -6.09 -14.69 18.17
CA ASN A 343 -6.13 -16.13 18.47
C ASN A 343 -4.73 -16.74 18.66
N VAL A 344 -3.91 -16.13 19.52
CA VAL A 344 -2.58 -16.65 19.85
C VAL A 344 -2.70 -17.85 20.80
N GLU A 345 -2.23 -19.02 20.36
CA GLU A 345 -2.22 -20.25 21.15
C GLU A 345 -0.79 -20.57 21.61
N VAL A 346 -0.45 -20.13 22.83
CA VAL A 346 0.87 -20.33 23.46
C VAL A 346 0.66 -20.66 24.94
N ASP A 347 1.44 -21.60 25.47
CA ASP A 347 1.40 -21.95 26.90
C ASP A 347 1.58 -20.70 27.79
N GLY A 348 0.69 -20.54 28.77
CA GLY A 348 0.69 -19.40 29.69
C GLY A 348 -0.07 -18.17 29.19
N ILE A 349 -0.62 -18.17 27.97
CA ILE A 349 -1.46 -17.07 27.46
C ILE A 349 -2.70 -16.83 28.32
N GLU A 350 -3.20 -17.85 29.00
CA GLU A 350 -4.35 -17.80 29.91
C GLU A 350 -4.11 -16.91 31.15
N HIS A 351 -2.85 -16.56 31.43
CA HIS A 351 -2.49 -15.61 32.47
C HIS A 351 -2.59 -14.13 32.04
N TYR A 352 -2.86 -13.88 30.77
CA TYR A 352 -2.95 -12.54 30.19
C TYR A 352 -4.39 -12.20 29.78
N PRO A 353 -4.73 -10.90 29.68
CA PRO A 353 -6.00 -10.48 29.09
C PRO A 353 -6.16 -11.07 27.69
N ALA A 354 -7.39 -11.45 27.33
CA ALA A 354 -7.70 -11.93 26.00
C ALA A 354 -7.29 -10.88 24.95
N LEU A 355 -6.55 -11.32 23.93
CA LEU A 355 -6.23 -10.48 22.79
C LEU A 355 -7.51 -10.23 22.00
N SER A 356 -7.72 -8.99 21.56
CA SER A 356 -8.90 -8.62 20.80
C SER A 356 -8.68 -8.88 19.30
N ASP A 357 -9.69 -9.44 18.64
CA ASP A 357 -9.73 -9.49 17.18
C ASP A 357 -10.00 -8.10 16.61
N HIS A 358 -9.18 -7.67 15.64
CA HIS A 358 -9.46 -6.49 14.84
C HIS A 358 -9.88 -6.89 13.42
N PRO A 359 -11.04 -6.43 12.93
CA PRO A 359 -11.52 -6.79 11.59
C PRO A 359 -10.62 -6.21 10.50
N THR A 360 -10.68 -6.80 9.30
CA THR A 360 -9.97 -6.28 8.13
C THR A 360 -10.46 -4.89 7.78
N ILE A 361 -9.54 -3.92 7.87
CA ILE A 361 -9.78 -2.55 7.45
C ILE A 361 -9.69 -2.50 5.90
N LEU A 362 -10.65 -1.86 5.25
CA LEU A 362 -10.74 -1.76 3.77
C LEU A 362 -10.87 -3.11 3.05
N ALA A 363 -11.51 -4.12 3.67
CA ALA A 363 -11.72 -5.46 3.10
C ALA A 363 -12.37 -5.43 1.71
N ASP A 364 -13.26 -4.47 1.47
CA ASP A 364 -14.02 -4.26 0.24
C ASP A 364 -13.21 -3.58 -0.87
N MET A 365 -12.01 -3.08 -0.56
CA MET A 365 -11.16 -2.40 -1.53
C MET A 365 -10.76 -3.36 -2.65
N LYS A 366 -11.30 -3.10 -3.84
CA LYS A 366 -10.92 -3.80 -5.06
C LYS A 366 -9.54 -3.33 -5.50
N LEU A 367 -8.66 -4.27 -5.79
CA LEU A 367 -7.51 -4.08 -6.64
C LEU A 367 -8.03 -3.60 -7.99
N VAL A 368 -7.72 -2.37 -8.37
CA VAL A 368 -8.24 -1.76 -9.60
C VAL A 368 -7.08 -1.41 -10.54
N PRO A 369 -7.07 -1.94 -11.77
CA PRO A 369 -6.26 -1.42 -12.87
C PRO A 369 -7.02 -0.40 -13.76
N GLY A 370 -6.52 0.71 -14.31
CA GLY A 370 -5.27 1.48 -14.15
C GLY A 370 -4.03 0.92 -14.84
N GLU A 371 -3.91 -0.40 -14.73
CA GLU A 371 -2.79 -1.22 -15.15
C GLU A 371 -3.05 -1.86 -16.52
N THR A 372 -2.02 -2.57 -16.94
CA THR A 372 -1.97 -3.36 -18.16
C THR A 372 -2.50 -4.76 -17.91
N ILE A 373 -3.49 -5.21 -18.69
CA ILE A 373 -4.08 -6.55 -18.58
C ILE A 373 -3.30 -7.51 -19.48
N ILE A 374 -2.58 -8.47 -18.90
CA ILE A 374 -1.94 -9.56 -19.64
C ILE A 374 -2.89 -10.75 -19.73
N VAL A 375 -3.35 -11.09 -20.93
CA VAL A 375 -4.16 -12.29 -21.16
C VAL A 375 -3.27 -13.36 -21.78
N THR A 376 -3.00 -14.44 -21.05
CA THR A 376 -2.24 -15.60 -21.54
C THR A 376 -3.16 -16.53 -22.34
N GLY A 377 -2.66 -17.10 -23.45
CA GLY A 377 -3.49 -17.89 -24.37
C GLY A 377 -4.52 -17.05 -25.14
N SER A 378 -4.20 -15.78 -25.40
CA SER A 378 -5.12 -14.75 -25.91
C SER A 378 -5.31 -14.70 -27.43
N ASN A 379 -4.66 -15.59 -28.17
CA ASN A 379 -4.84 -15.69 -29.63
C ASN A 379 -6.02 -16.59 -30.04
N THR A 380 -6.56 -17.43 -29.15
CA THR A 380 -7.65 -18.38 -29.45
C THR A 380 -8.59 -18.60 -28.26
N GLY A 381 -9.81 -19.08 -28.53
CA GLY A 381 -10.75 -19.56 -27.50
C GLY A 381 -11.13 -18.51 -26.45
N LEU A 382 -11.35 -18.97 -25.21
CA LEU A 382 -11.79 -18.12 -24.09
C LEU A 382 -10.84 -16.97 -23.78
N GLY A 383 -9.51 -17.16 -23.93
CA GLY A 383 -8.52 -16.10 -23.73
C GLY A 383 -8.66 -14.96 -24.74
N LYS A 384 -9.04 -15.26 -25.99
CA LYS A 384 -9.28 -14.23 -27.02
C LYS A 384 -10.55 -13.43 -26.73
N GLU A 385 -11.63 -14.10 -26.33
CA GLU A 385 -12.89 -13.43 -26.01
C GLU A 385 -12.80 -12.61 -24.72
N ALA A 386 -12.03 -13.07 -23.73
CA ALA A 386 -11.70 -12.28 -22.54
C ALA A 386 -10.96 -10.98 -22.89
N ALA A 387 -9.93 -11.06 -23.75
CA ALA A 387 -9.20 -9.87 -24.20
C ALA A 387 -10.11 -8.86 -24.96
N ARG A 388 -11.05 -9.36 -25.77
CA ARG A 388 -12.06 -8.51 -26.45
C ARG A 388 -13.00 -7.84 -25.47
N HIS A 389 -13.46 -8.60 -24.47
CA HIS A 389 -14.36 -8.10 -23.46
C HIS A 389 -13.69 -6.98 -22.64
N PHE A 390 -12.45 -7.18 -22.19
CA PHE A 390 -11.70 -6.15 -21.48
C PHE A 390 -11.43 -4.90 -22.33
N ALA A 391 -11.22 -5.04 -23.64
CA ALA A 391 -11.10 -3.90 -24.54
C ALA A 391 -12.40 -3.07 -24.61
N ARG A 392 -13.55 -3.74 -24.67
CA ARG A 392 -14.88 -3.11 -24.70
C ARG A 392 -15.27 -2.46 -23.37
N LEU A 393 -14.77 -2.99 -22.26
CA LEU A 393 -14.99 -2.45 -20.91
C LEU A 393 -14.06 -1.26 -20.57
N GLY A 394 -13.19 -0.83 -21.48
CA GLY A 394 -12.39 0.39 -21.31
C GLY A 394 -11.03 0.18 -20.63
N ALA A 395 -10.44 -1.02 -20.71
CA ALA A 395 -9.06 -1.24 -20.24
C ALA A 395 -8.06 -0.31 -20.95
N SER A 396 -7.12 0.27 -20.18
CA SER A 396 -6.15 1.27 -20.68
C SER A 396 -5.00 0.67 -21.50
N LYS A 397 -4.59 -0.58 -21.22
CA LYS A 397 -3.62 -1.36 -22.02
C LYS A 397 -3.90 -2.86 -21.87
N ILE A 398 -3.87 -3.61 -22.97
CA ILE A 398 -4.01 -5.08 -22.98
C ILE A 398 -2.79 -5.70 -23.67
N ILE A 399 -2.05 -6.58 -22.97
CA ILE A 399 -0.94 -7.36 -23.51
C ILE A 399 -1.44 -8.78 -23.81
N LEU A 400 -1.18 -9.24 -25.02
CA LEU A 400 -1.52 -10.60 -25.45
C LEU A 400 -0.32 -11.53 -25.21
N GLY A 401 -0.42 -12.38 -24.19
CA GLY A 401 0.51 -13.48 -23.96
C GLY A 401 0.31 -14.59 -24.99
N VAL A 402 1.01 -14.48 -26.13
CA VAL A 402 0.98 -15.43 -27.26
C VAL A 402 2.34 -16.11 -27.43
N ARG A 403 2.34 -17.32 -28.02
CA ARG A 403 3.55 -18.14 -28.16
C ARG A 403 4.52 -17.67 -29.26
N ASN A 404 4.08 -16.80 -30.18
CA ASN A 404 4.91 -16.21 -31.24
C ASN A 404 4.36 -14.85 -31.70
N SER A 405 5.19 -14.07 -32.39
CA SER A 405 4.88 -12.71 -32.86
C SER A 405 3.75 -12.67 -33.90
N GLU A 406 3.73 -13.62 -34.84
CA GLU A 406 2.72 -13.70 -35.90
C GLU A 406 1.30 -13.87 -35.31
N ALA A 407 1.14 -14.73 -34.30
CA ALA A 407 -0.12 -14.89 -33.57
C ALA A 407 -0.52 -13.63 -32.79
N GLY A 408 0.46 -12.84 -32.35
CA GLY A 408 0.23 -11.55 -31.69
C GLY A 408 -0.28 -10.49 -32.66
N GLU A 409 0.33 -10.39 -33.85
CA GLU A 409 -0.12 -9.48 -34.91
C GLU A 409 -1.53 -9.81 -35.40
N VAL A 410 -1.83 -11.09 -35.63
CA VAL A 410 -3.18 -11.52 -36.05
C VAL A 410 -4.20 -11.34 -34.93
N GLY A 411 -3.85 -11.69 -33.68
CA GLY A 411 -4.75 -11.58 -32.53
C GLY A 411 -5.14 -10.13 -32.21
N SER A 412 -4.15 -9.24 -32.17
CA SER A 412 -4.30 -7.81 -31.87
C SER A 412 -5.19 -7.07 -32.88
N ARG A 413 -5.07 -7.37 -34.19
CA ARG A 413 -5.93 -6.80 -35.24
C ARG A 413 -7.41 -6.99 -34.95
N THR A 414 -7.76 -8.13 -34.35
CA THR A 414 -9.16 -8.41 -34.04
C THR A 414 -9.69 -7.67 -32.81
N LEU A 415 -8.80 -7.24 -31.90
CA LEU A 415 -9.15 -6.37 -30.77
C LEU A 415 -9.33 -4.92 -31.23
N VAL A 416 -8.43 -4.44 -32.10
CA VAL A 416 -8.56 -3.13 -32.72
C VAL A 416 -9.87 -3.05 -33.50
N ALA A 417 -10.16 -4.06 -34.33
CA ALA A 417 -11.41 -4.13 -35.06
C ALA A 417 -12.65 -4.10 -34.14
N ALA A 418 -12.62 -4.81 -33.01
CA ALA A 418 -13.71 -4.79 -32.04
C ALA A 418 -13.85 -3.45 -31.31
N ALA A 419 -12.74 -2.75 -31.05
CA ALA A 419 -12.74 -1.46 -30.35
C ALA A 419 -13.16 -0.28 -31.24
N VAL A 420 -12.94 -0.37 -32.55
CA VAL A 420 -13.30 0.69 -33.52
C VAL A 420 -14.62 0.43 -34.25
N SER A 421 -15.28 -0.70 -33.97
CA SER A 421 -16.61 -0.99 -34.53
C SER A 421 -17.66 -0.11 -33.84
N GLY A 422 -18.60 0.42 -34.62
CA GLY A 422 -19.60 1.35 -34.12
C GLY A 422 -20.70 0.67 -33.30
N PRO A 423 -21.72 1.43 -32.87
CA PRO A 423 -22.88 0.92 -32.13
C PRO A 423 -23.55 -0.32 -32.76
N GLU A 424 -23.48 -0.47 -34.09
CA GLU A 424 -24.03 -1.60 -34.84
C GLU A 424 -23.40 -2.96 -34.49
N SER A 425 -22.20 -2.99 -33.92
CA SER A 425 -21.56 -4.25 -33.48
C SER A 425 -21.92 -4.67 -32.06
N HIS A 426 -22.71 -3.88 -31.35
CA HIS A 426 -23.01 -4.13 -29.95
C HIS A 426 -23.95 -5.33 -29.81
N GLY A 427 -23.56 -6.30 -28.98
CA GLY A 427 -24.32 -7.55 -28.79
C GLY A 427 -24.24 -8.54 -29.96
N LYS A 428 -23.34 -8.31 -30.94
CA LYS A 428 -23.19 -9.12 -32.15
C LYS A 428 -21.91 -9.96 -32.14
N TYR A 429 -21.94 -11.13 -32.77
CA TYR A 429 -20.75 -11.97 -32.94
C TYR A 429 -19.87 -11.42 -34.06
N MET A 430 -18.55 -11.50 -33.88
CA MET A 430 -17.58 -10.99 -34.85
C MET A 430 -16.56 -12.06 -35.25
N SER A 431 -16.55 -12.39 -36.55
CA SER A 431 -15.53 -13.23 -37.19
C SER A 431 -14.76 -12.39 -38.22
N ASP A 432 -13.44 -12.59 -38.31
CA ASP A 432 -12.58 -11.91 -39.29
C ASP A 432 -12.74 -10.38 -39.33
N ALA A 433 -12.81 -9.77 -38.14
CA ALA A 433 -12.97 -8.33 -37.95
C ALA A 433 -14.29 -7.74 -38.53
N LYS A 434 -15.29 -8.57 -38.80
CA LYS A 434 -16.62 -8.15 -39.26
C LYS A 434 -17.70 -8.71 -38.33
N VAL A 435 -18.78 -7.96 -38.16
CA VAL A 435 -20.01 -8.50 -37.56
C VAL A 435 -20.50 -9.64 -38.46
N ASN A 436 -20.61 -10.83 -37.90
CA ASN A 436 -20.98 -12.04 -38.61
C ASN A 436 -21.68 -13.01 -37.65
N ASP A 437 -22.94 -12.73 -37.33
CA ASP A 437 -23.76 -13.64 -36.51
C ASP A 437 -23.94 -15.02 -37.17
N ASP A 438 -23.73 -15.15 -38.48
CA ASP A 438 -23.82 -16.43 -39.19
C ASP A 438 -22.65 -17.38 -38.90
N ALA A 439 -21.54 -16.87 -38.35
CA ALA A 439 -20.44 -17.68 -37.86
C ALA A 439 -20.75 -18.35 -36.50
N LEU A 440 -21.84 -17.97 -35.84
CA LEU A 440 -22.34 -18.70 -34.67
C LEU A 440 -22.83 -20.08 -35.08
N SER A 441 -22.51 -21.09 -34.27
CA SER A 441 -22.99 -22.45 -34.53
C SER A 441 -24.51 -22.50 -34.66
N ASN A 442 -25.02 -23.46 -35.43
CA ASN A 442 -26.46 -23.69 -35.57
C ASN A 442 -27.15 -23.88 -34.22
N PHE A 443 -26.44 -24.44 -33.23
CA PHE A 443 -26.94 -24.56 -31.87
C PHE A 443 -27.18 -23.19 -31.22
N VAL A 444 -26.19 -22.29 -31.25
CA VAL A 444 -26.33 -20.94 -30.63
C VAL A 444 -27.46 -20.14 -31.28
N ARG A 445 -27.68 -20.33 -32.59
CA ARG A 445 -28.77 -19.69 -33.35
C ARG A 445 -30.12 -20.40 -33.21
N SER A 446 -30.18 -21.59 -32.61
CA SER A 446 -31.42 -22.35 -32.47
C SER A 446 -32.22 -21.93 -31.24
N ALA A 447 -33.48 -22.37 -31.19
CA ALA A 447 -34.31 -22.23 -30.00
C ALA A 447 -33.70 -22.94 -28.77
N ASP A 448 -32.95 -24.03 -28.97
CA ASP A 448 -32.23 -24.72 -27.90
C ASP A 448 -31.05 -23.91 -27.37
N GLY A 449 -30.28 -23.27 -28.26
CA GLY A 449 -29.22 -22.37 -27.84
C GLY A 449 -29.75 -21.16 -27.07
N LYS A 450 -30.89 -20.61 -27.50
CA LYS A 450 -31.57 -19.54 -26.76
C LYS A 450 -32.00 -20.01 -25.37
N ARG A 451 -32.65 -21.18 -25.27
CA ARG A 451 -33.01 -21.79 -23.98
C ARG A 451 -31.81 -22.03 -23.09
N ALA A 452 -30.70 -22.52 -23.66
CA ALA A 452 -29.47 -22.76 -22.92
C ALA A 452 -28.85 -21.45 -22.42
N SER A 453 -28.80 -20.42 -23.26
CA SER A 453 -28.31 -19.09 -22.88
C SER A 453 -29.16 -18.45 -21.78
N GLU A 454 -30.49 -18.51 -21.90
CA GLU A 454 -31.40 -17.99 -20.88
C GLU A 454 -31.29 -18.75 -19.56
N LYS A 455 -31.14 -20.09 -19.63
CA LYS A 455 -30.91 -20.94 -18.46
C LYS A 455 -29.60 -20.59 -17.77
N VAL A 456 -28.50 -20.53 -18.53
CA VAL A 456 -27.17 -20.16 -17.99
C VAL A 456 -27.20 -18.74 -17.40
N TRP A 457 -27.84 -17.79 -18.09
CA TRP A 457 -27.97 -16.42 -17.57
C TRP A 457 -28.82 -16.36 -16.30
N LYS A 458 -29.93 -17.12 -16.25
CA LYS A 458 -30.77 -17.20 -15.06
C LYS A 458 -30.02 -17.81 -13.88
N GLU A 459 -29.39 -18.96 -14.08
CA GLU A 459 -28.59 -19.64 -13.05
C GLU A 459 -27.45 -18.76 -12.57
N LEU A 460 -26.73 -18.11 -13.50
CA LEU A 460 -25.67 -17.18 -13.16
C LEU A 460 -26.20 -15.99 -12.35
N ARG A 461 -27.31 -15.37 -12.75
CA ARG A 461 -27.93 -14.28 -11.99
C ARG A 461 -28.39 -14.72 -10.60
N GLU A 462 -28.98 -15.89 -10.47
CA GLU A 462 -29.40 -16.44 -9.17
C GLU A 462 -28.19 -16.67 -8.25
N ILE A 463 -27.10 -17.22 -8.80
CA ILE A 463 -25.83 -17.37 -8.08
C ILE A 463 -25.29 -16.00 -7.68
N LEU A 464 -25.26 -15.03 -8.60
CA LEU A 464 -24.75 -13.69 -8.35
C LEU A 464 -25.58 -12.92 -7.31
N GLU A 465 -26.91 -13.03 -7.34
CA GLU A 465 -27.80 -12.43 -6.34
C GLU A 465 -27.67 -13.09 -4.97
N THR A 466 -27.36 -14.40 -4.94
CA THR A 466 -27.02 -15.09 -3.69
C THR A 466 -25.69 -14.60 -3.12
N ILE A 467 -24.72 -14.28 -3.98
CA ILE A 467 -23.40 -13.77 -3.59
C ILE A 467 -23.47 -12.29 -3.17
N ALA A 468 -24.24 -11.47 -3.88
CA ALA A 468 -24.38 -10.04 -3.64
C ALA A 468 -25.79 -9.58 -4.03
N PRO A 469 -26.70 -9.38 -3.05
CA PRO A 469 -28.04 -8.92 -3.33
C PRO A 469 -28.04 -7.60 -4.11
N SER A 470 -28.88 -7.51 -5.13
CA SER A 470 -29.02 -6.40 -6.08
C SER A 470 -27.87 -6.19 -7.06
N VAL A 471 -26.86 -7.08 -7.14
CA VAL A 471 -25.74 -6.92 -8.10
C VAL A 471 -26.20 -6.95 -9.55
N THR A 472 -27.25 -7.70 -9.86
CA THR A 472 -27.79 -7.82 -11.22
C THR A 472 -28.56 -6.58 -11.67
N ASN A 473 -28.85 -5.62 -10.78
CA ASN A 473 -29.43 -4.33 -11.17
C ASN A 473 -28.43 -3.41 -11.89
N SER A 474 -27.14 -3.77 -11.88
CA SER A 474 -26.05 -2.99 -12.49
C SER A 474 -25.43 -3.68 -13.73
N ILE A 475 -26.06 -4.76 -14.22
CA ILE A 475 -25.61 -5.61 -15.34
C ILE A 475 -26.75 -5.69 -16.35
#